data_AF-A0A380SAP7-F1
#
_entry.id   AF-A0A380SAP7-F1
#
_cell.length_a   1.000
_cell.length_b   1.000
_cell.length_c   1.000
_cell.angle_alpha   90.00
_cell.angle_beta   90.00
_cell.angle_gamma   90.00
#
_symmetry.space_group_name_H-M   'P 1'
#
loop_
_entity.id
_entity.type
_entity.pdbx_description
1 polymer ?
#
loop_
_entity_poly.entity_id
_entity_poly.type
_entity_poly.pdbx_seq_one_letter_code
_entity_poly.pdbx_strand_id
1 'polypeptide(L)'
;MKSLVLFGSKARHDSDAGSDIDLLGIYDGEKIKSIAHESVHLFLYPEETILEKMTSGDLFALHLKEESIPLYGEDLISDIFSKFEYKKKL
;
A
#
# COMPACT_ATOMS: atom_id res chain seq x y z
N MET A 1 -7.95 9.81 7.57
CA MET A 1 -7.28 8.57 7.10
C MET A 1 -8.32 7.46 7.18
N LYS A 2 -8.48 6.71 6.09
CA LYS A 2 -9.54 5.70 5.90
C LYS A 2 -9.04 4.28 6.14
N SER A 3 -7.81 3.99 5.76
CA SER A 3 -7.15 2.70 5.96
C SER A 3 -5.64 2.90 6.14
N LEU A 4 -4.97 1.94 6.77
CA LEU A 4 -3.53 1.91 6.98
C LEU A 4 -3.02 0.47 6.91
N VAL A 5 -1.98 0.24 6.13
CA VAL A 5 -1.28 -1.05 6.04
C VAL A 5 0.22 -0.90 6.26
N LEU A 6 0.84 -1.92 6.82
CA LEU A 6 2.28 -2.13 6.82
C LEU A 6 2.64 -2.90 5.54
N PHE A 7 3.69 -2.49 4.84
CA PHE A 7 4.21 -3.23 3.68
C PHE A 7 5.73 -3.31 3.71
N GLY A 8 6.33 -3.92 2.68
CA GLY A 8 7.79 -3.99 2.55
C GLY A 8 8.44 -5.08 3.41
N SER A 9 9.73 -4.93 3.68
CA SER A 9 10.56 -5.96 4.35
C SER A 9 10.04 -6.35 5.73
N LYS A 10 9.50 -5.39 6.48
CA LYS A 10 8.87 -5.62 7.79
C LYS A 10 7.60 -6.47 7.69
N ALA A 11 6.80 -6.30 6.65
CA ALA A 11 5.59 -7.10 6.43
C ALA A 11 5.91 -8.55 6.03
N ARG A 12 7.02 -8.77 5.30
CA ARG A 12 7.47 -10.12 4.89
C ARG A 12 8.18 -10.93 5.98
N HIS A 13 8.36 -10.38 7.19
CA HIS A 13 9.19 -10.96 8.26
C HIS A 13 10.67 -11.22 7.86
N ASP A 14 11.14 -10.57 6.80
CA ASP A 14 12.50 -10.70 6.25
C ASP A 14 13.38 -9.50 6.68
N SER A 15 13.09 -8.95 7.86
CA SER A 15 13.68 -7.69 8.31
C SER A 15 14.70 -7.92 9.41
N ASP A 16 15.81 -7.18 9.36
CA ASP A 16 16.74 -7.03 10.47
C ASP A 16 16.37 -5.83 11.36
N ALA A 17 17.13 -5.61 12.43
CA ALA A 17 16.89 -4.50 13.37
C ALA A 17 17.07 -3.10 12.74
N GLY A 18 17.70 -2.99 11.56
CA GLY A 18 17.94 -1.73 10.87
C GLY A 18 16.94 -1.40 9.76
N SER A 19 16.02 -2.32 9.46
CA SER A 19 15.09 -2.16 8.34
C SER A 19 14.01 -1.10 8.62
N ASP A 20 13.74 -0.28 7.61
CA ASP A 20 12.69 0.74 7.63
C ASP A 20 11.28 0.14 7.79
N ILE A 21 10.37 0.94 8.35
CA ILE A 21 8.95 0.65 8.54
C ILE A 21 8.17 1.42 7.47
N ASP A 22 7.69 0.69 6.47
CA ASP A 22 6.91 1.25 5.37
C ASP A 22 5.41 1.13 5.62
N LEU A 23 4.72 2.26 5.66
CA LEU A 23 3.29 2.36 5.87
C LEU A 23 2.61 2.97 4.66
N LEU A 24 1.48 2.41 4.26
CA LEU A 24 0.61 2.99 3.25
C LEU A 24 -0.75 3.31 3.87
N GLY A 25 -1.13 4.57 3.81
CA GLY A 25 -2.44 5.05 4.27
C GLY A 25 -3.30 5.50 3.10
N ILE A 26 -4.59 5.19 3.15
CA ILE A 26 -5.60 5.74 2.22
C ILE A 26 -6.26 6.95 2.88
N TYR A 27 -6.41 8.04 2.15
CA TYR A 27 -6.97 9.28 2.70
C TYR A 27 -7.71 10.14 1.67
N ASP A 28 -8.49 11.11 2.15
CA ASP A 28 -9.31 12.04 1.36
C ASP A 28 -8.52 13.24 0.83
N GLY A 29 -7.37 12.98 0.18
CA GLY A 29 -6.61 14.03 -0.50
C GLY A 29 -6.59 13.84 -2.00
N GLU A 30 -5.99 14.80 -2.70
CA GLU A 30 -5.94 14.81 -4.16
C GLU A 30 -4.62 14.28 -4.73
N LYS A 31 -3.58 14.19 -3.91
CA LYS A 31 -2.22 13.83 -4.34
C LYS A 31 -1.58 12.84 -3.39
N ILE A 32 -0.69 12.03 -3.92
CA ILE A 32 0.18 11.20 -3.09
C ILE A 32 1.05 12.11 -2.21
N LYS A 33 1.15 11.79 -0.92
CA LYS A 33 2.10 12.43 0.00
C LYS A 33 3.02 11.37 0.57
N SER A 34 4.27 11.76 0.80
CA SER A 34 5.24 10.94 1.54
C SER A 34 5.70 11.75 2.74
N ILE A 35 5.68 11.12 3.91
CA ILE A 35 6.15 11.66 5.17
C ILE A 35 7.17 10.66 5.70
N ALA A 36 8.40 11.09 5.89
CA ALA A 36 9.45 10.26 6.45
C ALA A 36 9.92 10.85 7.78
N HIS A 37 10.06 10.00 8.79
CA HIS A 37 10.65 10.36 10.06
C HIS A 37 11.52 9.20 10.56
N GLU A 38 12.83 9.43 10.63
CA GLU A 38 13.83 8.40 10.93
C GLU A 38 13.64 7.17 10.01
N SER A 39 13.39 5.99 10.58
CA SER A 39 13.16 4.74 9.85
C SER A 39 11.70 4.50 9.50
N VAL A 40 10.78 5.46 9.72
CA VAL A 40 9.36 5.30 9.42
C VAL A 40 8.98 6.11 8.20
N HIS A 41 8.46 5.43 7.18
CA HIS A 41 8.01 6.02 5.93
C HIS A 41 6.49 5.83 5.80
N LEU A 42 5.75 6.93 5.75
CA LEU A 42 4.31 6.93 5.52
C LEU A 42 4.00 7.49 4.13
N PHE A 43 3.38 6.65 3.31
CA PHE A 43 2.85 7.02 2.00
C PHE A 43 1.34 7.16 2.08
N LEU A 44 0.82 8.36 1.82
CA LEU A 44 -0.62 8.63 1.81
C LEU A 44 -1.11 8.70 0.37
N TYR A 45 -1.96 7.74 0.00
CA TYR A 45 -2.57 7.64 -1.32
C TYR A 45 -4.03 8.10 -1.28
N PRO A 46 -4.45 8.97 -2.22
CA PRO A 46 -5.86 9.10 -2.55
C PRO A 46 -6.45 7.74 -2.94
N GLU A 47 -7.71 7.52 -2.58
CA GLU A 47 -8.42 6.27 -2.87
C GLU A 47 -8.47 5.95 -4.37
N GLU A 48 -8.76 6.97 -5.20
CA GLU A 48 -8.79 6.82 -6.65
C GLU A 48 -7.42 6.43 -7.22
N THR A 49 -6.33 7.03 -6.71
CA THR A 49 -4.98 6.75 -7.19
C THR A 49 -4.54 5.32 -6.89
N ILE A 50 -4.86 4.78 -5.71
CA ILE A 50 -4.51 3.38 -5.41
C ILE A 50 -5.39 2.42 -6.23
N LEU A 51 -6.66 2.77 -6.46
CA LEU A 51 -7.56 1.98 -7.29
C LEU A 51 -7.07 1.90 -8.74
N GLU A 52 -6.64 3.02 -9.33
CA GLU A 52 -6.04 3.06 -10.67
C GLU A 52 -4.81 2.14 -10.78
N LYS A 53 -3.98 2.10 -9.74
CA LYS A 53 -2.83 1.19 -9.68
C LYS A 53 -3.25 -0.27 -9.64
N MET A 54 -4.29 -0.61 -8.87
CA MET A 54 -4.84 -1.96 -8.82
C MET A 54 -5.37 -2.39 -10.20
N THR A 55 -6.19 -1.55 -10.83
CA THR A 55 -6.83 -1.90 -12.11
C THR A 55 -5.90 -1.82 -13.32
N SER A 56 -4.74 -1.16 -13.20
CA SER A 56 -3.75 -1.10 -14.28
C SER A 56 -2.72 -2.24 -14.27
N GLY A 57 -2.78 -3.12 -13.26
CA GLY A 57 -1.79 -4.18 -13.06
C GLY A 57 -0.40 -3.65 -12.74
N ASP A 58 -0.35 -2.59 -11.92
CA ASP A 58 0.89 -1.99 -11.44
C ASP A 58 1.64 -2.99 -10.53
N LEU A 59 2.96 -3.12 -10.74
CA LEU A 59 3.77 -4.08 -9.99
C LEU A 59 3.83 -3.75 -8.49
N PHE A 60 3.87 -2.48 -8.13
CA PHE A 60 3.84 -2.05 -6.74
C PHE A 60 2.48 -2.39 -6.10
N ALA A 61 1.37 -2.18 -6.83
CA ALA A 61 0.05 -2.60 -6.36
C ALA A 61 -0.05 -4.13 -6.15
N LEU A 62 0.60 -4.93 -7.00
CA LEU A 62 0.69 -6.37 -6.79
C LEU A 62 1.40 -6.70 -5.46
N HIS A 63 2.55 -6.09 -5.20
CA HIS A 63 3.26 -6.29 -3.92
C HIS A 63 2.42 -5.88 -2.71
N LEU A 64 1.70 -4.75 -2.79
CA LEU A 64 0.79 -4.34 -1.71
C LEU A 64 -0.28 -5.40 -1.45
N LYS A 65 -0.94 -5.90 -2.51
CA LYS A 65 -1.98 -6.92 -2.41
C LYS A 65 -1.47 -8.22 -1.77
N GLU A 66 -0.27 -8.66 -2.15
CA GLU A 66 0.25 -9.96 -1.73
C GLU A 66 1.01 -9.92 -0.39
N GLU A 67 1.59 -8.78 -0.02
CA GLU A 67 2.57 -8.71 1.07
C GLU A 67 2.15 -7.81 2.23
N SER A 68 1.16 -6.92 2.07
CA SER A 68 0.85 -5.96 3.12
C SER A 68 0.00 -6.56 4.25
N ILE A 69 0.19 -6.01 5.45
CA ILE A 69 -0.54 -6.38 6.66
C ILE A 69 -1.45 -5.21 7.04
N PRO A 70 -2.78 -5.42 7.13
CA PRO A 70 -3.69 -4.37 7.56
C PRO A 70 -3.47 -4.01 9.03
N LEU A 71 -3.42 -2.70 9.31
CA LEU A 71 -3.33 -2.15 10.67
C LEU A 71 -4.62 -1.41 11.08
N TYR A 72 -5.34 -0.83 10.11
CA TYR A 72 -6.60 -0.11 10.31
C TYR A 72 -7.41 -0.07 9.00
N GLY A 73 -8.73 -0.15 9.08
CA GLY A 73 -9.61 -0.05 7.89
C GLY A 73 -9.44 -1.20 6.90
N GLU A 74 -9.41 -2.44 7.40
CA GLU A 74 -9.19 -3.66 6.62
C GLU A 74 -10.26 -3.91 5.55
N ASP A 75 -11.53 -3.59 5.82
CA ASP A 75 -12.61 -3.79 4.85
C ASP A 75 -12.37 -2.97 3.57
N LEU A 76 -11.93 -1.71 3.72
CA LEU A 76 -11.64 -0.83 2.58
C LEU A 76 -10.42 -1.32 1.80
N ILE A 77 -9.34 -1.72 2.48
CA ILE A 77 -8.13 -2.18 1.78
C ILE A 77 -8.41 -3.48 1.04
N SER A 78 -9.17 -4.38 1.66
CA SER A 78 -9.58 -5.67 1.07
C SER A 78 -10.41 -5.44 -0.19
N ASP A 79 -11.39 -4.52 -0.15
CA ASP A 79 -12.19 -4.17 -1.33
C ASP A 79 -11.32 -3.61 -2.46
N ILE A 80 -10.42 -2.66 -2.16
CA ILE A 80 -9.53 -2.06 -3.16
C ILE A 80 -8.59 -3.10 -3.77
N PHE A 81 -7.96 -3.94 -2.94
CA PHE A 81 -7.01 -4.95 -3.39
C PHE A 81 -7.69 -6.05 -4.21
N SER A 82 -8.96 -6.35 -3.94
CA SER A 82 -9.74 -7.32 -4.73
C SER A 82 -9.91 -6.91 -6.20
N LYS A 83 -9.73 -5.62 -6.52
CA LYS A 83 -9.88 -5.04 -7.86
C LYS A 83 -8.59 -5.10 -8.69
N PHE A 84 -7.56 -5.79 -8.22
CA PHE A 84 -6.31 -5.91 -8.97
C PHE A 84 -6.51 -6.67 -10.28
N GLU A 85 -6.05 -6.10 -11.40
CA GLU A 85 -6.10 -6.73 -12.72
C GLU A 85 -4.71 -7.03 -13.26
N TYR A 86 -4.47 -8.27 -13.70
CA TYR A 86 -3.21 -8.59 -14.38
C TYR A 86 -3.17 -8.00 -15.79
N LYS A 87 -2.01 -7.45 -16.18
CA LYS A 87 -1.79 -7.03 -17.57
C LYS A 87 -1.94 -8.23 -18.50
N LYS A 88 -2.85 -8.12 -19.47
CA LYS A 88 -2.97 -9.12 -20.53
C LYS A 88 -1.69 -9.10 -21.35
N LYS A 89 -1.10 -10.28 -21.58
CA LYS A 89 -0.09 -10.43 -22.64
C LYS A 89 -0.77 -10.10 -23.96
N LEU A 90 -0.25 -9.08 -24.65
CA LEU A 90 -0.54 -8.80 -26.06
C LEU A 90 0.09 -9.88 -26.94
#